data_AF-A0A938FVF8-F1
#
_entry.id   AF-A0A938FVF8-F1
#
_cell.length_a   1.000
_cell.length_b   1.000
_cell.length_c   1.000
_cell.angle_alpha   90.00
_cell.angle_beta   90.00
_cell.angle_gamma   90.00
#
_symmetry.space_group_name_H-M   'P 1'
#
loop_
_entity.id
_entity.type
_entity.pdbx_description
1 polymer ?
#
loop_
_entity_poly.entity_id
_entity_poly.type
_entity_poly.pdbx_seq_one_letter_code
_entity_poly.pdbx_strand_id
1 'polypeptide(L)' 'AEGEAPKRVFRVNSHPDRKPMTLDEALLEMESGRHYLVFQDAGTERLNVLLRRPDGHFDLVEG' A
#
# COMPACT_ATOMS: atom_id res chain seq x y z
N ALA A 1 -4.50 -33.11 13.59
CA ALA A 1 -3.82 -31.82 13.45
C ALA A 1 -3.84 -31.48 11.97
N GLU A 2 -4.75 -30.59 11.56
CA GLU A 2 -4.80 -30.13 10.18
C GLU A 2 -3.58 -29.23 9.95
N GLY A 3 -2.75 -29.59 8.97
CA GLY A 3 -1.51 -28.87 8.66
C GLY A 3 -1.82 -27.51 8.04
N GLU A 4 -1.28 -26.44 8.65
CA GLU A 4 -1.38 -25.10 8.10
C GLU A 4 -0.73 -25.06 6.71
N ALA A 5 -1.45 -24.55 5.71
CA ALA A 5 -0.93 -24.43 4.36
C ALA A 5 0.34 -23.54 4.34
N PRO A 6 1.34 -23.83 3.49
CA PRO A 6 2.58 -23.06 3.45
C PRO A 6 2.30 -21.60 3.05
N LYS A 7 2.91 -20.66 3.78
CA LYS A 7 2.82 -19.22 3.48
C LYS A 7 3.43 -18.94 2.10
N ARG A 8 2.70 -18.21 1.25
CA ARG A 8 3.12 -17.84 -0.11
C ARG A 8 3.47 -16.36 -0.17
N VAL A 9 4.59 -16.03 -0.82
CA VAL A 9 4.97 -14.65 -1.13
C VAL A 9 4.47 -14.30 -2.52
N PHE A 10 3.62 -13.29 -2.63
CA PHE A 10 3.16 -12.73 -3.90
C PHE A 10 4.02 -11.52 -4.23
N ARG A 11 4.62 -11.50 -5.43
CA ARG A 11 5.37 -10.34 -5.92
C ARG A 11 4.39 -9.38 -6.59
N VAL A 12 4.37 -8.15 -6.10
CA VAL A 12 3.51 -7.09 -6.60
C VAL A 12 4.39 -6.15 -7.42
N ASN A 13 3.97 -5.84 -8.64
CA ASN A 13 4.69 -4.87 -9.46
C ASN A 13 4.37 -3.45 -8.97
N SER A 14 5.23 -2.89 -8.13
CA SER A 14 5.29 -1.44 -7.95
C SER A 14 5.79 -0.85 -9.26
N HIS A 15 4.92 -0.17 -10.01
CA HIS A 15 5.31 0.45 -11.27
C HIS A 15 6.25 1.63 -10.94
N PRO A 16 7.53 1.59 -11.34
CA PRO A 16 8.49 2.65 -11.02
C PRO A 16 8.13 3.97 -11.69
N ASP A 17 7.39 3.94 -12.81
CA ASP A 17 6.94 5.13 -13.54
C ASP A 17 5.63 5.71 -13.00
N ARG A 18 5.17 5.25 -11.83
CA ARG A 18 3.94 5.79 -11.24
C ARG A 18 4.20 7.22 -10.80
N LYS A 19 3.32 8.14 -11.22
CA LYS A 19 3.42 9.55 -10.84
C LYS A 19 3.45 9.67 -9.31
N PRO A 20 4.34 10.51 -8.75
CA PRO A 20 4.24 10.91 -7.36
C PRO A 20 2.84 11.44 -7.06
N MET A 21 2.35 11.18 -5.85
CA MET A 21 1.02 11.58 -5.43
C MET A 21 1.02 12.01 -3.97
N THR A 22 0.04 12.81 -3.61
CA THR A 22 -0.25 13.22 -2.23
C THR A 22 -0.89 12.07 -1.44
N LEU A 23 -0.92 12.20 -0.12
CA LEU A 23 -1.62 11.25 0.75
C LEU A 23 -3.11 11.13 0.43
N ASP A 24 -3.78 12.24 0.08
CA ASP A 24 -5.21 12.25 -0.25
C ASP A 24 -5.48 11.48 -1.55
N GLU A 25 -4.63 11.65 -2.56
CA GLU A 25 -4.71 10.86 -3.80
C GLU A 25 -4.44 9.38 -3.54
N ALA A 26 -3.50 9.05 -2.65
CA ALA A 26 -3.25 7.68 -2.23
C ALA A 26 -4.45 7.06 -1.48
N LEU A 27 -5.17 7.84 -0.67
CA LEU A 27 -6.40 7.41 -0.01
C LEU A 27 -7.52 7.13 -1.01
N LEU A 28 -7.69 7.99 -2.02
CA LEU A 28 -8.67 7.79 -3.09
C LEU A 28 -8.37 6.50 -3.87
N GLU A 29 -7.10 6.24 -4.19
CA GLU A 29 -6.66 4.99 -4.82
C GLU A 29 -6.97 3.75 -3.97
N MET A 30 -6.92 3.86 -2.63
CA MET A 30 -7.26 2.77 -1.71
C MET A 30 -8.77 2.44 -1.70
N GLU A 31 -9.65 3.36 -2.08
CA GLU A 31 -11.11 3.11 -2.17
C GLU A 31 -11.45 2.00 -3.17
N SER A 32 -10.55 1.70 -4.12
CA SER A 32 -10.66 0.58 -5.07
C SER A 32 -10.64 -0.82 -4.41
N GLY A 33 -10.61 -0.90 -3.08
CA GLY A 33 -10.61 -2.15 -2.32
C GLY A 33 -9.21 -2.74 -2.11
N ARG A 34 -8.15 -1.97 -2.40
CA ARG A 34 -6.77 -2.38 -2.14
C ARG A 34 -6.52 -2.48 -0.63
N HIS A 35 -5.73 -3.49 -0.25
CA HIS A 35 -5.27 -3.67 1.14
C HIS A 35 -3.99 -2.89 1.45
N TYR A 36 -3.20 -2.58 0.42
CA TYR A 36 -1.99 -1.80 0.55
C TYR A 36 -1.70 -1.01 -0.74
N LEU A 37 -1.00 0.10 -0.58
CA LEU A 37 -0.52 0.93 -1.67
C LEU A 37 0.90 1.38 -1.37
N VAL A 38 1.82 1.13 -2.30
CA VAL A 38 3.15 1.75 -2.32
C VAL A 38 3.08 2.94 -3.27
N PHE A 39 3.49 4.11 -2.80
CA PHE A 39 3.48 5.33 -3.61
C PHE A 39 4.69 6.21 -3.26
N GLN A 40 5.10 7.04 -4.22
CA GLN A 40 6.06 8.10 -3.98
C GLN A 40 5.30 9.36 -3.58
N ASP A 41 5.63 9.93 -2.42
CA ASP A 41 4.98 11.13 -1.91
C ASP A 41 5.41 12.36 -2.73
N ALA A 42 4.45 13.15 -3.20
CA ALA A 42 4.70 14.30 -4.07
C ALA A 42 5.39 15.47 -3.36
N GLY A 43 5.33 15.57 -2.03
CA GLY A 43 5.95 16.65 -1.26
C GLY A 43 7.38 16.33 -0.80
N THR A 44 7.67 15.06 -0.56
CA THR A 44 8.94 14.60 0.02
C THR A 44 9.77 13.72 -0.91
N GLU A 45 9.19 13.27 -2.02
CA GLU A 45 9.76 12.32 -2.98
C GLU A 45 10.14 10.96 -2.39
N ARG A 46 9.67 10.66 -1.16
CA ARG A 46 9.96 9.41 -0.46
C ARG A 46 8.93 8.34 -0.78
N LEU A 47 9.36 7.08 -0.69
CA LEU A 47 8.44 5.95 -0.79
C LEU A 47 7.71 5.75 0.53
N ASN A 48 6.39 5.78 0.45
CA ASN A 48 5.48 5.52 1.56
C ASN A 48 4.63 4.28 1.26
N VAL A 49 4.19 3.60 2.33
CA VAL A 49 3.27 2.47 2.26
C VAL A 49 2.03 2.78 3.06
N LEU A 50 0.87 2.76 2.40
CA LEU A 50 -0.44 2.89 3.04
C LEU A 50 -1.04 1.49 3.20
N LEU A 51 -1.47 1.13 4.41
CA LEU A 51 -2.07 -0.16 4.73
C LEU A 51 -3.50 0.00 5.24
N ARG A 52 -4.43 -0.80 4.72
CA ARG A 52 -5.80 -0.86 5.22
C ARG A 52 -5.90 -1.75 6.44
N ARG A 53 -6.45 -1.21 7.52
CA ARG A 53 -6.70 -1.91 8.77
C ARG A 53 -8.06 -2.64 8.73
N PRO A 54 -8.25 -3.69 9.55
CA PRO A 54 -9.54 -4.36 9.67
C PRO A 54 -10.68 -3.46 10.16
N ASP A 55 -10.38 -2.39 10.91
CA ASP A 55 -11.35 -1.39 11.41
C ASP A 55 -11.77 -0.36 10.34
N GLY A 56 -11.24 -0.47 9.12
CA GLY A 56 -11.54 0.43 8.01
C GLY A 56 -10.64 1.66 7.92
N HIS A 57 -9.79 1.91 8.92
CA HIS A 57 -8.80 2.98 8.90
C HIS A 57 -7.52 2.58 8.15
N PHE A 58 -6.53 3.47 8.15
CA PHE A 58 -5.25 3.27 7.47
C PHE A 58 -4.07 3.52 8.40
N ASP A 59 -3.03 2.71 8.25
CA ASP A 59 -1.69 2.98 8.78
C ASP A 59 -0.81 3.51 7.63
N LEU A 60 -0.02 4.54 7.91
CA LEU A 60 0.99 5.07 6.99
C LEU A 60 2.38 4.72 7.51
N VAL A 61 3.18 4.08 6.67
CA VAL A 61 4.60 3.79 6.93
C VAL A 61 5.44 4.67 6.03
N GLU A 62 6.26 5.51 6.65
CA GLU A 62 7.14 6.47 5.98
C GLU A 62 8.60 6.00 6.02
N GLY A 63 9.35 6.30 4.95
CA GLY A 63 10.78 5.99 4.80
C GLY A 63 11.69 7.20 4.87
#